data_AF-A0A3B9W1R5-F1
#
_entry.id   AF-A0A3B9W1R5-F1
#
_cell.length_a   1.000
_cell.length_b   1.000
_cell.length_c   1.000
_cell.angle_alpha   90.00
_cell.angle_beta   90.00
_cell.angle_gamma   90.00
#
_symmetry.space_group_name_H-M   'P 1'
#
loop_
_entity.id
_entity.type
_entity.pdbx_description
1 polymer ?
#
loop_
_entity_poly.entity_id
_entity_poly.type
_entity_poly.pdbx_seq_one_letter_code
_entity_poly.pdbx_strand_id
1 'polypeptide(L)' 'IQHEYDHLDGKLYVNRLMNRYARKAMKQAKKSGWGVPGLTWMPGVDPDPFGH' A
#
# COMPACT_ATOMS: atom_id res chain seq x y z
N ILE A 1 15.93 -4.52 -6.32
CA ILE A 1 15.37 -3.46 -7.20
C ILE A 1 13.98 -3.76 -7.76
N GLN A 2 13.30 -4.84 -7.36
CA GLN A 2 12.03 -5.25 -8.00
C GLN A 2 10.83 -4.38 -7.59
N HIS A 3 10.84 -3.82 -6.36
CA HIS A 3 9.75 -2.99 -5.83
C HIS A 3 9.58 -1.67 -6.58
N GLU A 4 10.69 -0.93 -6.77
CA GLU A 4 10.67 0.35 -7.49
C GLU A 4 10.25 0.19 -8.95
N TYR A 5 10.68 -0.90 -9.60
CA TYR A 5 10.29 -1.19 -10.98
C TYR A 5 8.80 -1.52 -11.10
N ASP A 6 8.23 -2.26 -10.14
CA ASP A 6 6.79 -2.58 -10.14
C ASP A 6 5.92 -1.30 -10.10
N HIS A 7 6.35 -0.28 -9.36
CA HIS A 7 5.64 1.01 -9.33
C HIS A 7 5.58 1.67 -10.70
N LEU A 8 6.65 1.52 -11.51
CA LEU A 8 6.68 2.03 -12.89
C LEU A 8 5.70 1.29 -13.82
N ASP A 9 5.41 0.02 -13.53
CA ASP A 9 4.43 -0.81 -14.24
C ASP A 9 3.01 -0.69 -13.64
N GLY A 10 2.79 0.25 -12.72
CA GLY A 10 1.51 0.47 -12.06
C GLY A 10 1.12 -0.65 -11.08
N LYS A 11 2.08 -1.44 -10.60
CA LYS A 11 1.89 -2.52 -9.64
C LYS A 11 2.43 -2.15 -8.28
N LEU A 12 1.75 -2.63 -7.23
CA LEU A 12 2.20 -2.51 -5.86
C LEU A 12 2.72 -3.87 -5.37
N TYR A 13 3.51 -3.86 -4.29
CA TYR A 13 4.00 -5.11 -3.70
C TYR A 13 2.87 -6.06 -3.30
N VAL A 14 1.69 -5.53 -2.94
CA VAL A 14 0.52 -6.32 -2.56
C VAL A 14 0.02 -7.22 -3.69
N ASN A 15 0.32 -6.88 -4.96
CA ASN A 15 -0.01 -7.69 -6.13
C ASN A 15 0.82 -8.98 -6.23
N ARG A 16 1.98 -9.05 -5.54
CA ARG A 16 2.85 -10.24 -5.53
C ARG A 16 2.58 -11.19 -4.36
N LEU A 17 1.70 -10.83 -3.44
CA LEU A 17 1.41 -11.64 -2.26
C LEU A 17 0.74 -12.97 -2.64
N MET A 18 1.16 -14.06 -2.02
CA MET A 18 0.43 -15.33 -2.11
C MET A 18 -1.00 -15.17 -1.59
N ASN A 19 -1.94 -15.96 -2.12
CA ASN A 19 -3.38 -15.85 -1.86
C ASN A 19 -3.77 -15.60 -0.39
N ARG A 20 -3.14 -16.30 0.56
CA ARG A 20 -3.40 -16.13 2.00
C ARG A 20 -3.09 -14.71 2.48
N TYR A 21 -1.98 -14.13 2.04
CA TYR A 21 -1.52 -12.80 2.43
C TYR A 21 -2.23 -11.71 1.64
N ALA A 22 -2.49 -11.95 0.35
CA ALA A 22 -3.28 -11.04 -0.48
C ALA A 22 -4.67 -10.78 0.12
N ARG A 23 -5.37 -11.83 0.59
CA ARG A 23 -6.66 -11.67 1.27
C ARG A 23 -6.58 -10.83 2.54
N LYS A 24 -5.50 -10.97 3.32
CA LYS A 24 -5.27 -10.15 4.52
C LYS A 24 -5.01 -8.69 4.15
N ALA A 25 -4.17 -8.44 3.15
CA ALA A 25 -3.87 -7.10 2.65
C ALA A 25 -5.14 -6.39 2.15
N MET A 26 -5.97 -7.07 1.34
CA MET A 26 -7.24 -6.51 0.85
C MET A 26 -8.24 -6.25 1.97
N LYS A 27 -8.29 -7.11 3.00
CA LYS A 27 -9.12 -6.87 4.19
C LYS A 27 -8.67 -5.61 4.93
N GLN A 28 -7.36 -5.41 5.06
CA GLN A 28 -6.82 -4.23 5.72
C GLN A 28 -7.06 -2.96 4.89
N ALA A 29 -6.80 -3.00 3.58
CA ALA A 29 -7.07 -1.89 2.67
C ALA A 29 -8.55 -1.44 2.77
N LYS A 30 -9.49 -2.41 2.76
CA LYS A 30 -10.92 -2.11 2.94
C LYS A 30 -11.23 -1.47 4.30
N LYS A 31 -10.62 -1.96 5.39
CA LYS A 31 -10.80 -1.39 6.73
C LYS A 31 -10.25 0.04 6.84
N SER A 32 -9.14 0.31 6.17
CA SER A 32 -8.53 1.63 6.13
C SER A 32 -9.20 2.59 5.12
N GLY A 33 -10.22 2.13 4.39
CA GLY A 33 -10.87 2.91 3.35
C GLY A 33 -9.99 3.18 2.11
N TRP A 34 -8.95 2.38 1.89
CA TRP A 34 -8.01 2.54 0.77
C TRP A 34 -8.59 2.01 -0.54
N GLY A 35 -8.04 2.49 -1.66
CA GLY A 35 -8.48 2.11 -3.01
C GLY A 35 -9.48 3.07 -3.65
N VAL A 36 -9.68 4.25 -3.04
CA VAL A 36 -10.41 5.37 -3.63
C VAL A 36 -9.44 6.49 -4.03
N PRO A 37 -9.75 7.32 -5.03
CA PRO A 37 -8.95 8.48 -5.39
C PRO A 37 -8.85 9.51 -4.25
N GLY A 38 -7.78 10.31 -4.26
CA GLY A 38 -7.63 11.47 -3.37
C GLY A 38 -7.04 11.17 -1.99
N LEU A 39 -6.61 9.93 -1.72
CA LEU A 39 -5.90 9.59 -0.49
C LEU A 39 -4.41 9.93 -0.64
N THR A 40 -3.90 10.79 0.25
CA THR A 40 -2.49 11.19 0.29
C THR A 40 -2.03 11.31 1.73
N TRP A 41 -0.72 11.18 1.94
CA TRP A 41 -0.06 11.41 3.22
C TRP A 41 1.16 12.31 2.98
N MET A 42 1.38 13.29 3.87
CA MET A 42 2.46 14.26 3.72
C MET A 42 3.59 14.02 4.75
N PRO A 43 4.78 13.57 4.31
CA PRO A 43 5.93 13.41 5.20
C PRO A 43 6.30 14.72 5.90
N GLY A 44 6.53 14.66 7.21
CA GLY A 44 6.95 15.82 8.02
C GLY A 44 5.81 16.75 8.48
N VAL A 45 4.58 16.53 8.00
CA VAL A 45 3.36 17.19 8.50
C VAL A 45 2.51 16.18 9.25
N ASP A 46 2.23 15.05 8.60
CA ASP A 46 1.47 13.96 9.18
C ASP A 46 2.38 13.02 10.01
N PRO A 47 1.84 12.30 11.01
CA PRO A 47 2.61 11.32 11.79
C PRO A 47 3.25 10.24 10.92
N ASP A 48 4.46 9.80 11.27
CA ASP A 48 5.13 8.70 10.56
C ASP A 48 4.29 7.40 10.67
N PRO A 49 3.82 6.82 9.55
CA PRO A 49 3.05 5.59 9.56
C PRO A 49 3.86 4.35 10.01
N PHE A 50 5.19 4.45 10.09
CA PHE A 50 6.08 3.37 10.53
C PHE A 50 6.67 3.58 11.93
N GLY A 51 6.42 4.74 12.55
CA GLY A 51 6.80 5.02 13.94
C GLY A 51 8.30 5.19 14.18
N HIS A 52 9.04 5.78 13.23
CA HIS A 52 10.42 6.20 13.46
C HIS A 52 10.51 7.56 14.17
#